data_AF-A0A9X6LQS6-F1
#
_entry.id   AF-A0A9X6LQS6-F1
#
_cell.length_a   1.000
_cell.length_b   1.000
_cell.length_c   1.000
_cell.angle_alpha   90.00
_cell.angle_beta   90.00
_cell.angle_gamma   90.00
#
_symmetry.space_group_name_H-M   'P 1'
#
loop_
_entity.id
_entity.type
_entity.pdbx_description
1 polymer ?
#
loop_
_entity_poly.entity_id
_entity_poly.type
_entity_poly.pdbx_seq_one_letter_code
_entity_poly.pdbx_strand_id
1 'polypeptide(L)'
;MCEKRPMENGNYQDYNEGYYQNEGYCRNGILQFLRRLSPGTCIVLQYDSQPPTSGTFQGFQNGLVILSDFDCFPGLAHLALEKINVLTLGSLPCNPPRECDYR
;
A
#
# COMPACT_ATOMS: atom_id res chain seq x y z
N MET A 1 5.72 11.71 7.19
CA MET A 1 4.98 12.92 6.75
C MET A 1 5.06 12.99 5.24
N CYS A 2 3.92 13.02 4.52
CA CYS A 2 3.92 13.33 3.08
C CYS A 2 4.45 14.77 2.93
N GLU A 3 5.60 14.93 2.29
CA GLU A 3 6.22 16.23 2.12
C GLU A 3 5.45 17.03 1.06
N LYS A 4 4.75 18.08 1.51
CA LYS A 4 4.19 19.08 0.61
C LYS A 4 5.37 19.89 0.09
N ARG A 5 5.78 19.67 -1.15
CA ARG A 5 6.68 20.62 -1.81
C ARG A 5 5.95 21.97 -1.93
N PRO A 6 6.55 23.08 -1.48
CA PRO A 6 5.99 24.39 -1.79
C PRO A 6 6.02 24.56 -3.31
N MET A 7 4.89 24.95 -3.89
CA MET A 7 4.83 25.36 -5.30
C MET A 7 5.72 26.58 -5.48
N GLU A 8 6.89 26.40 -6.08
CA GLU A 8 7.67 27.52 -6.61
C GLU A 8 7.19 27.86 -8.02
N ASN A 9 6.85 29.13 -8.19
CA ASN A 9 6.36 29.76 -9.41
C ASN A 9 7.30 29.52 -10.59
N GLY A 10 6.80 28.84 -11.63
CA GLY A 10 7.54 28.64 -12.88
C GLY A 10 6.66 28.12 -14.00
N ASN A 11 5.81 29.00 -14.52
CA ASN A 11 5.28 29.06 -15.90
C ASN A 11 5.30 27.74 -16.72
N TYR A 12 4.15 27.05 -16.81
CA TYR A 12 3.72 26.33 -18.02
C TYR A 12 2.20 26.16 -17.99
N GLN A 13 1.55 26.71 -19.01
CA GLN A 13 0.11 26.65 -19.25
C GLN A 13 -0.32 25.22 -19.64
N ASP A 14 -1.40 24.68 -19.07
CA ASP A 14 -2.61 24.30 -19.83
C ASP A 14 -3.74 23.74 -18.93
N TYR A 15 -4.97 24.02 -19.35
CA TYR A 15 -6.30 23.85 -18.75
C TYR A 15 -6.59 22.59 -17.89
N ASN A 16 -7.15 22.77 -16.68
CA ASN A 16 -8.60 22.68 -16.42
C ASN A 16 -8.91 22.90 -14.92
N GLU A 17 -9.80 23.85 -14.62
CA GLU A 17 -10.45 23.97 -13.32
C GLU A 17 -11.34 22.75 -13.07
N GLY A 18 -11.10 22.04 -11.97
CA GLY A 18 -11.96 20.96 -11.52
C GLY A 18 -11.69 20.63 -10.07
N TYR A 19 -12.60 21.07 -9.19
CA TYR A 19 -12.62 20.76 -7.76
C TYR A 19 -12.66 19.24 -7.51
N TYR A 20 -11.52 18.56 -7.46
CA TYR A 20 -11.44 17.17 -6.99
C TYR A 20 -10.21 16.95 -6.10
N GLN A 21 -10.49 16.83 -4.81
CA GLN A 21 -9.86 15.92 -3.86
C GLN A 21 -8.34 16.06 -3.63
N ASN A 22 -8.00 16.79 -2.56
CA ASN A 22 -6.69 16.69 -1.90
C ASN A 22 -6.42 15.30 -1.26
N GLU A 23 -7.33 14.32 -1.38
CA GLU A 23 -7.15 12.95 -0.90
C GLU A 23 -6.32 12.06 -1.86
N GLY A 24 -6.05 12.51 -3.10
CA GLY A 24 -5.42 11.69 -4.14
C GLY A 24 -3.90 11.53 -4.03
N TYR A 25 -3.17 12.45 -3.38
CA TYR A 25 -1.71 12.50 -3.53
C TYR A 25 -0.95 11.46 -2.69
N CYS A 26 -1.35 11.17 -1.44
CA CYS A 26 -0.71 10.11 -0.65
C CYS A 26 -1.20 8.70 -1.07
N ARG A 27 -2.45 8.56 -1.54
CA ARG A 27 -2.96 7.31 -2.15
C ARG A 27 -2.20 6.95 -3.44
N ASN A 28 -1.83 7.98 -4.23
CA ASN A 28 -0.91 7.80 -5.36
C ASN A 28 0.45 7.26 -4.91
N GLY A 29 0.98 7.68 -3.76
CA GLY A 29 2.27 7.19 -3.25
C GLY A 29 2.31 5.67 -3.03
N ILE A 30 1.33 5.12 -2.32
CA ILE A 30 1.25 3.66 -2.05
C ILE A 30 1.01 2.90 -3.35
N LEU A 31 0.11 3.37 -4.22
CA LEU A 31 -0.13 2.73 -5.52
C LEU A 31 1.13 2.68 -6.39
N GLN A 32 1.87 3.80 -6.47
CA GLN A 32 3.12 3.89 -7.23
C GLN A 32 4.25 3.07 -6.60
N PHE A 33 4.20 2.86 -5.29
CA PHE A 33 5.09 1.91 -4.61
C PHE A 33 4.76 0.46 -5.01
N LEU A 34 3.49 0.05 -4.89
CA LEU A 34 3.01 -1.29 -5.24
C LEU A 34 3.28 -1.65 -6.71
N ARG A 35 3.15 -0.68 -7.64
CA ARG A 35 3.48 -0.83 -9.06
C ARG A 35 4.92 -1.24 -9.35
N ARG A 36 5.84 -1.00 -8.41
CA ARG A 36 7.26 -1.33 -8.54
C ARG A 36 7.63 -2.65 -7.86
N LEU A 37 6.70 -3.27 -7.14
CA LEU A 37 6.95 -4.54 -6.47
C LEU A 37 6.71 -5.70 -7.43
N SER A 38 7.58 -6.70 -7.35
CA SER A 38 7.37 -7.98 -8.01
C SER A 38 6.45 -8.87 -7.16
N PRO A 39 5.59 -9.70 -7.78
CA PRO A 39 4.92 -10.78 -7.06
C PRO A 39 5.94 -11.63 -6.28
N GLY A 40 5.57 -12.09 -5.08
CA GLY A 40 6.47 -12.75 -4.14
C GLY A 40 7.22 -11.79 -3.19
N THR A 41 7.10 -10.47 -3.35
CA THR A 41 7.76 -9.52 -2.46
C THR A 41 7.11 -9.54 -1.08
N CYS A 42 7.92 -9.67 -0.03
CA CYS A 42 7.41 -9.53 1.32
C CYS A 42 7.09 -8.07 1.63
N ILE A 43 5.87 -7.81 2.12
CA ILE A 43 5.48 -6.49 2.58
C ILE A 43 4.97 -6.54 4.01
N VAL A 44 5.19 -5.45 4.74
CA VAL A 44 4.57 -5.18 6.03
C VAL A 44 3.65 -3.97 5.84
N LEU A 45 2.41 -4.09 6.28
CA LEU A 45 1.42 -3.05 6.11
C LEU A 45 0.62 -2.84 7.40
N GLN A 46 0.19 -1.61 7.60
CA GLN A 46 -0.80 -1.25 8.60
C GLN A 46 -2.05 -0.80 7.86
N TYR A 47 -3.21 -1.32 8.26
CA TYR A 47 -4.50 -0.99 7.67
C TYR A 47 -5.55 -0.72 8.73
N ASP A 48 -6.45 0.23 8.47
CA ASP A 48 -7.41 0.75 9.45
C ASP A 48 -6.74 0.96 10.84
N SER A 49 -7.31 0.43 11.92
CA SER A 49 -6.73 0.48 13.28
C SER A 49 -6.03 -0.83 13.68
N GLN A 50 -5.65 -1.66 12.72
CA GLN A 50 -4.99 -2.94 12.99
C GLN A 50 -3.49 -2.75 13.24
N PRO A 51 -2.87 -3.63 14.05
CA PRO A 51 -1.42 -3.67 14.18
C PRO A 51 -0.76 -3.99 12.82
N PRO A 52 0.51 -3.59 12.62
CA PRO A 52 1.26 -3.97 11.44
C PRO A 52 1.27 -5.49 11.24
N THR A 53 0.92 -5.92 10.04
CA THR A 53 0.89 -7.32 9.63
C THR A 53 1.67 -7.51 8.34
N SER A 54 2.14 -8.72 8.09
CA SER A 54 2.87 -9.05 6.86
C SER A 54 2.03 -9.89 5.92
N GLY A 55 2.38 -9.81 4.65
CA GLY A 55 1.93 -10.76 3.65
C GLY A 55 2.88 -10.76 2.47
N THR A 56 2.74 -11.79 1.64
CA THR A 56 3.45 -11.88 0.37
C THR A 56 2.64 -11.17 -0.69
N PHE A 57 3.20 -10.12 -1.30
CA PHE A 57 2.55 -9.37 -2.35
C PHE A 57 2.39 -10.22 -3.61
N GLN A 58 1.17 -10.39 -4.11
CA GLN A 58 0.88 -11.12 -5.34
C GLN A 58 0.51 -10.21 -6.50
N GLY A 59 -0.03 -9.02 -6.19
CA GLY A 59 -0.41 -8.03 -7.19
C GLY A 59 -1.43 -7.04 -6.65
N PHE A 60 -1.97 -6.22 -7.55
CA PHE A 60 -3.12 -5.37 -7.26
C PHE A 60 -4.02 -5.26 -8.49
N GLN A 61 -5.33 -5.22 -8.28
CA GLN A 61 -6.33 -5.05 -9.34
C GLN A 61 -7.56 -4.34 -8.78
N ASN A 62 -8.14 -3.41 -9.55
CA ASN A 62 -9.40 -2.74 -9.19
C ASN A 62 -9.40 -2.11 -7.78
N GLY A 63 -8.27 -1.55 -7.35
CA GLY A 63 -8.14 -0.95 -6.02
C GLY A 63 -7.97 -1.94 -4.87
N LEU A 64 -7.82 -3.23 -5.15
CA LEU A 64 -7.52 -4.28 -4.18
C LEU A 64 -6.05 -4.68 -4.30
N VAL A 65 -5.38 -4.82 -3.16
CA VAL A 65 -4.06 -5.45 -3.03
C VAL A 65 -4.28 -6.92 -2.72
N ILE A 66 -3.63 -7.79 -3.49
CA ILE A 66 -3.76 -9.24 -3.38
C ILE A 66 -2.53 -9.76 -2.64
N LEU A 67 -2.77 -10.46 -1.54
CA LEU A 67 -1.73 -10.96 -0.64
C LEU A 67 -1.92 -12.46 -0.38
N SER A 68 -0.84 -13.22 -0.32
CA SER A 68 -0.84 -14.56 0.28
C SER A 68 -0.19 -14.53 1.64
N ASP A 69 -0.45 -15.56 2.46
CA ASP A 69 0.14 -15.73 3.80
C ASP A 69 -0.10 -14.50 4.69
N PHE A 70 -1.21 -13.82 4.44
CA PHE A 70 -1.55 -12.56 5.09
C PHE A 70 -2.19 -12.86 6.43
N ASP A 71 -1.62 -12.37 7.52
CA ASP A 71 -2.29 -12.41 8.82
C ASP A 71 -2.66 -13.86 9.26
N CYS A 72 -1.83 -14.86 8.91
CA CYS A 72 -2.11 -16.28 9.16
C CYS A 72 -3.29 -16.87 8.35
N PHE A 73 -3.81 -16.14 7.36
CA PHE A 73 -4.83 -16.64 6.45
C PHE A 73 -4.18 -17.53 5.37
N PRO A 74 -4.56 -18.82 5.25
CA PRO A 74 -3.92 -19.78 4.35
C PRO A 74 -4.36 -19.63 2.87
N GLY A 75 -4.71 -18.41 2.44
CA GLY A 75 -5.26 -18.15 1.11
C GLY A 75 -4.93 -16.74 0.60
N LEU A 76 -5.64 -16.33 -0.47
CA LEU A 76 -5.50 -14.99 -1.04
C LEU A 76 -6.39 -14.00 -0.29
N ALA A 77 -5.77 -13.08 0.43
CA ALA A 77 -6.43 -11.93 1.03
C ALA A 77 -6.53 -10.79 0.01
N HIS A 78 -7.68 -10.14 -0.01
CA HIS A 78 -7.94 -8.95 -0.82
C HIS A 78 -8.10 -7.75 0.12
N LEU A 79 -7.11 -6.86 0.12
CA LEU A 79 -7.11 -5.69 0.97
C LEU A 79 -7.42 -4.45 0.15
N ALA A 80 -8.43 -3.68 0.56
CA ALA A 80 -8.75 -2.40 -0.09
C ALA A 80 -7.57 -1.44 0.07
N LEU A 81 -7.04 -0.95 -1.06
CA LEU A 81 -5.88 -0.06 -1.11
C LEU A 81 -6.10 1.21 -0.27
N GLU A 82 -7.33 1.72 -0.24
CA GLU A 82 -7.72 2.89 0.54
C GLU A 82 -7.76 2.69 2.05
N LYS A 83 -7.65 1.43 2.50
CA LYS A 83 -7.55 1.10 3.93
C LYS A 83 -6.12 0.99 4.42
N ILE A 84 -5.14 1.03 3.51
CA ILE A 84 -3.71 0.92 3.85
C ILE A 84 -3.21 2.30 4.28
N ASN A 85 -2.79 2.40 5.54
CA ASN A 85 -2.22 3.61 6.11
C ASN A 85 -0.71 3.70 5.88
N VAL A 86 -0.02 2.57 6.02
CA VAL A 86 1.44 2.45 5.93
C VAL A 86 1.78 1.15 5.22
N LEU A 87 2.82 1.18 4.38
CA LEU A 87 3.34 0.00 3.70
C LEU A 87 4.86 0.11 3.59
N THR A 88 5.56 -0.97 3.93
CA THR A 88 7.02 -1.09 3.83
C THR A 88 7.40 -2.46 3.25
N LEU A 89 8.67 -2.59 2.86
CA LEU A 89 9.24 -3.90 2.54
C LEU A 89 9.46 -4.69 3.83
N GLY A 90 9.17 -5.99 3.78
CA GLY A 90 9.55 -6.96 4.81
C GLY A 90 10.92 -7.58 4.53
N SER A 91 11.51 -8.21 5.54
CA SER A 91 12.66 -9.10 5.35
C SER A 91 12.21 -10.41 4.65
N LEU A 92 13.10 -11.03 3.88
CA LEU A 92 12.92 -12.40 3.38
C LEU A 92 13.61 -13.39 4.34
N PRO A 93 12.99 -14.53 4.71
CA PRO A 93 11.62 -14.96 4.39
C PRO A 93 10.57 -14.10 5.11
N CYS A 94 9.33 -14.10 4.61
CA CYS A 94 8.20 -13.42 5.25
C CYS A 94 7.90 -14.01 6.62
N ASN A 95 8.63 -13.54 7.62
CA ASN A 95 8.36 -13.87 9.01
C ASN A 95 7.24 -12.95 9.47
N PRO A 96 6.09 -13.51 9.88
CA PRO A 96 5.01 -12.70 10.37
C PRO A 96 5.44 -11.93 11.62
N PRO A 97 5.04 -10.65 11.79
CA PRO A 97 5.30 -9.88 13.00
C PRO A 97 4.69 -10.51 14.27
N ARG A 98 3.76 -11.45 14.09
CA ARG A 98 3.03 -12.15 15.13
C ARG A 98 3.13 -13.66 14.90
N GLU A 99 3.23 -14.43 15.97
CA GLU A 99 3.22 -15.88 15.89
C GLU A 99 1.84 -16.36 15.42
N CYS A 100 1.81 -17.11 14.33
CA CYS A 100 0.61 -17.76 13.84
C CYS A 100 0.46 -19.11 14.56
N ASP A 101 -0.51 -19.21 15.45
CA ASP A 101 -0.96 -20.51 15.95
C ASP A 101 -1.74 -21.22 14.82
N TYR A 102 -1.07 -22.07 14.06
CA TYR A 102 -1.72 -23.00 13.14
C TYR A 102 -2.47 -24.05 13.99
N ARG A 103 -3.73 -23.78 14.32
CA ARG A 103 -4.65 -24.75 14.93
C ARG A 103 -5.37 -25.58 13.88
#